data_AF-A0A2V8DT52-F1
#
_entry.id   AF-A0A2V8DT52-F1
#
_cell.length_a   1.000
_cell.length_b   1.000
_cell.length_c   1.000
_cell.angle_alpha   90.00
_cell.angle_beta   90.00
_cell.angle_gamma   90.00
#
_symmetry.space_group_name_H-M   'P 1'
#
loop_
_entity.id
_entity.type
_entity.pdbx_description
1 polymer ?
#
loop_
_entity_poly.entity_id
_entity_poly.type
_entity_poly.pdbx_seq_one_letter_code
_entity_poly.pdbx_strand_id
1 'polypeptide(L)'
;MAAEYANRGMALMDPESARRATAYQMIEASGPGVVVELPLPVAESLPGRDPHYQFWSRLHWHPLINGYSGYYPVGYIRTLEQMRRFPDDESVARLKRLNARYVVVHREFMEPDEYSELLLRLHAREELRFLGTFS
;
A
#
# COMPACT_ATOMS: atom_id res chain seq x y z
N MET A 1 6.94 14.18 -39.49
CA MET A 1 8.28 13.73 -39.04
C MET A 1 8.36 13.95 -37.54
N ALA A 2 8.84 12.98 -36.78
CA ALA A 2 9.08 13.12 -35.35
C ALA A 2 10.42 12.46 -35.02
N ALA A 3 11.19 13.09 -34.15
CA ALA A 3 12.50 12.63 -33.76
C ALA A 3 12.52 12.41 -32.25
N GLU A 4 12.97 11.23 -31.83
CA GLU A 4 13.11 10.83 -30.43
C GLU A 4 14.62 10.75 -30.12
N TYR A 5 15.09 11.62 -29.25
CA TYR A 5 16.50 11.67 -28.84
C TYR A 5 16.58 11.39 -27.34
N ALA A 6 17.01 10.18 -27.01
CA ALA A 6 17.27 9.70 -25.64
C ALA A 6 16.03 9.51 -24.74
N ASN A 7 15.13 8.60 -25.13
CA ASN A 7 14.26 7.93 -24.18
C ASN A 7 15.09 6.88 -23.41
N ARG A 8 15.74 7.30 -22.33
CA ARG A 8 16.00 6.35 -21.23
C ARG A 8 14.62 6.09 -20.66
N GLY A 9 14.05 4.93 -20.97
CA GLY A 9 12.77 4.51 -20.41
C GLY A 9 12.72 4.90 -18.94
N MET A 10 11.62 5.53 -18.53
CA MET A 10 11.39 5.89 -17.12
C MET A 10 11.89 4.73 -16.26
N ALA A 11 12.79 4.96 -15.30
CA ALA A 11 13.34 3.90 -14.46
C ALA A 11 12.19 3.30 -13.64
N LEU A 12 11.46 2.38 -14.26
CA LEU A 12 10.40 1.61 -13.63
C LEU A 12 11.12 0.73 -12.63
N MET A 13 10.80 0.87 -11.35
CA MET A 13 11.26 -0.06 -10.32
C MET A 13 11.02 -1.49 -10.82
N ASP A 14 12.01 -2.35 -10.62
CA ASP A 14 12.01 -3.72 -11.14
C ASP A 14 10.78 -4.50 -10.61
N PRO A 15 9.81 -4.85 -11.47
CA PRO A 15 8.65 -5.64 -11.05
C PRO A 15 9.04 -7.03 -10.55
N GLU A 16 10.19 -7.57 -10.95
CA GLU A 16 10.66 -8.86 -10.48
C GLU A 16 11.09 -8.78 -9.01
N SER A 17 11.74 -7.70 -8.59
CA SER A 17 12.03 -7.40 -7.18
C SER A 17 10.73 -7.32 -6.35
N ALA A 18 9.68 -6.67 -6.87
CA ALA A 18 8.38 -6.63 -6.20
C ALA A 18 7.67 -7.99 -6.17
N ARG A 19 7.85 -8.85 -7.19
CA ARG A 19 7.28 -10.22 -7.21
C ARG A 19 8.06 -11.18 -6.31
N ARG A 20 9.36 -10.92 -6.12
CA ARG A 20 10.21 -11.61 -5.14
C ARG A 20 9.91 -11.16 -3.72
N ALA A 21 9.28 -9.99 -3.53
CA ALA A 21 8.69 -9.61 -2.25
C ALA A 21 7.61 -10.63 -1.88
N THR A 22 7.97 -11.48 -0.93
CA THR A 22 7.21 -12.67 -0.53
C THR A 22 5.80 -12.34 -0.04
N ALA A 23 5.53 -11.08 0.36
CA ALA A 23 4.21 -10.59 0.76
C ALA A 23 3.15 -10.74 -0.34
N TYR A 24 3.48 -10.42 -1.59
CA TYR A 24 2.51 -10.51 -2.69
C TYR A 24 2.17 -11.95 -3.05
N GLN A 25 3.16 -12.85 -3.02
CA GLN A 25 2.91 -14.29 -3.18
C GLN A 25 2.04 -14.84 -2.05
N MET A 26 2.26 -14.35 -0.82
CA MET A 26 1.51 -14.82 0.35
C MET A 26 0.04 -14.34 0.31
N ILE A 27 -0.22 -13.08 -0.06
CA ILE A 27 -1.61 -12.61 -0.21
C ILE A 27 -2.33 -13.27 -1.38
N GLU A 28 -1.63 -13.53 -2.50
CA GLU A 28 -2.16 -14.28 -3.64
C GLU A 28 -2.58 -15.70 -3.19
N ALA A 29 -1.73 -16.39 -2.43
CA ALA A 29 -2.02 -17.72 -1.87
C ALA A 29 -3.12 -17.71 -0.79
N SER A 30 -3.28 -16.61 -0.07
CA SER A 30 -4.28 -16.46 1.01
C SER A 30 -5.71 -16.25 0.49
N GLY A 31 -5.87 -16.04 -0.83
CA GLY A 31 -7.15 -15.88 -1.50
C GLY A 31 -7.65 -14.43 -1.56
N PRO A 32 -8.72 -14.15 -2.34
CA PRO A 32 -9.08 -12.79 -2.75
C PRO A 32 -9.46 -11.87 -1.58
N GLY A 33 -9.14 -10.58 -1.70
CA GLY A 33 -9.52 -9.56 -0.71
C GLY A 33 -8.91 -8.20 -0.97
N VAL A 34 -9.52 -7.14 -0.43
CA VAL A 34 -9.06 -5.76 -0.63
C VAL A 34 -7.77 -5.50 0.15
N VAL A 35 -6.82 -4.82 -0.49
CA VAL A 35 -5.51 -4.50 0.07
C VAL A 35 -5.39 -2.98 0.30
N VAL A 36 -4.77 -2.60 1.41
CA VAL A 36 -4.18 -1.27 1.57
C VAL A 36 -2.67 -1.41 1.74
N GLU A 37 -1.92 -0.57 1.04
CA GLU A 37 -0.46 -0.58 1.07
C GLU A 37 0.07 0.68 1.78
N LEU A 38 1.00 0.50 2.71
CA LEU A 38 1.59 1.57 3.53
C LEU A 38 3.06 1.81 3.15
N PRO A 39 3.57 3.05 3.23
CA PRO A 39 2.89 4.24 3.75
C PRO A 39 1.87 4.85 2.78
N LEU A 40 0.80 5.43 3.35
CA LEU A 40 -0.16 6.27 2.63
C LEU A 40 0.35 7.72 2.56
N PRO A 41 0.05 8.46 1.48
CA PRO A 41 0.34 9.89 1.42
C PRO A 41 -0.57 10.69 2.36
N VAL A 42 -0.14 11.90 2.71
CA VAL A 42 -1.09 12.93 3.18
C VAL A 42 -1.78 13.58 1.98
N ALA A 43 -2.95 14.18 2.18
CA ALA A 43 -3.74 14.73 1.08
C ALA A 43 -2.96 15.75 0.24
N GLU A 44 -2.10 16.54 0.87
CA GLU A 44 -1.26 17.56 0.25
C GLU A 44 -0.09 16.98 -0.55
N SER A 45 0.27 15.71 -0.30
CA SER A 45 1.41 15.02 -0.94
C SER A 45 0.98 13.98 -1.98
N LEU A 46 -0.28 14.00 -2.43
CA LEU A 46 -0.76 13.11 -3.48
C LEU A 46 0.02 13.33 -4.79
N PRO A 47 0.31 12.27 -5.57
CA PRO A 47 -0.17 10.90 -5.39
C PRO A 47 0.71 10.03 -4.48
N GLY A 48 1.80 10.56 -3.94
CA GLY A 48 2.76 9.80 -3.14
C GLY A 48 3.24 8.53 -3.84
N ARG A 49 3.01 7.38 -3.18
CA ARG A 49 3.40 6.04 -3.67
C ARG A 49 2.26 5.28 -4.35
N ASP A 50 1.04 5.81 -4.39
CA ASP A 50 -0.12 5.13 -4.98
C ASP A 50 0.11 4.62 -6.42
N PRO A 51 0.83 5.33 -7.31
CA PRO A 51 1.12 4.80 -8.65
C PRO A 51 2.03 3.57 -8.63
N HIS A 52 2.93 3.46 -7.65
CA HIS A 52 3.81 2.29 -7.49
C HIS A 52 3.02 1.08 -7.02
N TYR A 53 2.18 1.26 -6.00
CA TYR A 53 1.29 0.21 -5.52
C TYR A 53 0.33 -0.25 -6.61
N GLN A 54 -0.27 0.68 -7.37
CA GLN A 54 -1.09 0.34 -8.54
C GLN A 54 -0.30 -0.48 -9.57
N PHE A 55 0.95 -0.11 -9.86
CA PHE A 55 1.80 -0.84 -10.79
C PHE A 55 2.09 -2.27 -10.30
N TRP A 56 2.36 -2.46 -9.00
CA TRP A 56 2.62 -3.76 -8.37
C TRP A 56 1.36 -4.59 -8.12
N SER A 57 0.18 -3.97 -8.07
CA SER A 57 -1.09 -4.69 -7.93
C SER A 57 -1.32 -5.75 -9.01
N ARG A 58 -0.70 -5.59 -10.18
CA ARG A 58 -0.71 -6.57 -11.28
C ARG A 58 0.01 -7.88 -10.95
N LEU A 59 0.76 -7.94 -9.85
CA LEU A 59 1.45 -9.16 -9.41
C LEU A 59 0.53 -10.08 -8.61
N HIS A 60 -0.44 -9.54 -7.89
CA HIS A 60 -1.37 -10.31 -7.05
C HIS A 60 -2.84 -10.22 -7.53
N TRP A 61 -3.19 -9.20 -8.32
CA TRP A 61 -4.54 -8.96 -8.86
C TRP A 61 -5.64 -8.72 -7.82
N HIS A 62 -5.28 -8.21 -6.65
CA HIS A 62 -6.26 -7.80 -5.64
C HIS A 62 -6.66 -6.34 -5.81
N PRO A 63 -7.91 -5.97 -5.48
CA PRO A 63 -8.33 -4.58 -5.47
C PRO A 63 -7.58 -3.79 -4.39
N LEU A 64 -7.15 -2.56 -4.73
CA LEU A 64 -6.46 -1.65 -3.82
C LEU A 64 -7.38 -0.54 -3.30
N ILE A 65 -7.24 -0.19 -2.02
CA ILE A 65 -7.85 1.02 -1.44
C ILE A 65 -7.14 2.27 -1.97
N ASN A 66 -5.81 2.23 -2.02
CA ASN A 66 -4.93 3.27 -2.52
C ASN A 66 -4.47 3.01 -3.96
N GLY A 67 -5.40 2.50 -4.78
CA GLY A 67 -5.19 2.35 -6.22
C GLY A 67 -5.20 3.71 -6.92
N TYR A 68 -4.29 3.89 -7.88
CA TYR A 68 -4.17 5.13 -8.64
C TYR A 68 -4.87 5.02 -9.99
N SER A 69 -5.84 5.90 -10.23
CA SER A 69 -6.59 6.00 -11.50
C SER A 69 -6.45 7.38 -12.18
N GLY A 70 -5.59 8.25 -11.66
CA GLY A 70 -5.46 9.65 -12.09
C GLY A 70 -6.52 10.60 -11.49
N TYR A 71 -7.43 10.08 -10.67
CA TYR A 71 -8.44 10.87 -9.95
C TYR A 71 -8.62 10.36 -8.52
N TYR A 72 -8.67 11.27 -7.56
CA TYR A 72 -8.87 10.96 -6.14
C TYR A 72 -10.25 11.38 -5.66
N PRO A 73 -11.20 10.44 -5.46
CA PRO A 73 -12.53 10.77 -4.99
C PRO A 73 -12.49 11.29 -3.55
N VAL A 74 -13.45 12.13 -3.17
CA VAL A 74 -13.60 12.68 -1.80
C VAL A 74 -13.59 11.56 -0.73
N GLY A 75 -14.16 10.41 -1.06
CA GLY A 75 -14.10 9.22 -0.22
C GLY A 75 -12.66 8.82 0.11
N TYR A 76 -11.77 8.78 -0.87
CA TYR A 76 -10.37 8.42 -0.66
C TYR A 76 -9.64 9.47 0.18
N ILE A 77 -9.86 10.77 -0.07
CA ILE A 77 -9.28 11.84 0.76
C ILE A 77 -9.69 11.69 2.22
N ARG A 78 -10.97 11.37 2.48
CA ARG A 78 -11.42 11.05 3.85
C ARG A 78 -10.74 9.78 4.40
N THR A 79 -10.40 8.80 3.56
CA THR A 79 -9.61 7.64 4.03
C THR A 79 -8.26 8.11 4.53
N LEU A 80 -7.54 8.96 3.77
CA LEU A 80 -6.22 9.46 4.16
C LEU A 80 -6.25 10.17 5.51
N GLU A 81 -7.21 11.07 5.72
CA GLU A 81 -7.36 11.77 7.01
C GLU A 81 -7.61 10.80 8.17
N GLN A 82 -8.49 9.82 7.98
CA GLN A 82 -8.78 8.81 9.01
C GLN A 82 -7.61 7.86 9.26
N MET A 83 -6.72 7.68 8.29
CA MET A 83 -5.55 6.81 8.40
C MET A 83 -4.34 7.49 9.04
N ARG A 84 -4.38 8.80 9.34
CA ARG A 84 -3.24 9.56 9.89
C ARG A 84 -2.68 9.02 11.20
N ARG A 85 -3.53 8.39 12.01
CA ARG A 85 -3.15 7.79 13.31
C ARG A 85 -3.23 6.27 13.30
N PHE A 86 -3.26 5.66 12.12
CA PHE A 86 -3.33 4.22 11.99
C PHE A 86 -2.23 3.53 12.82
N PRO A 87 -2.54 2.48 13.60
CA PRO A 87 -3.80 1.73 13.66
C PRO A 87 -4.69 2.05 14.88
N ASP A 88 -5.17 3.29 15.04
CA ASP A 88 -6.21 3.63 16.02
C ASP A 88 -7.61 3.07 15.64
N ASP A 89 -8.59 3.20 16.53
CA ASP A 89 -9.93 2.63 16.31
C ASP A 89 -10.65 3.21 15.10
N GLU A 90 -10.47 4.51 14.83
CA GLU A 90 -11.10 5.16 13.69
C GLU A 90 -10.55 4.62 12.36
N SER A 91 -9.23 4.53 12.24
CA SER A 91 -8.57 4.01 11.05
C SER A 91 -8.87 2.53 10.80
N VAL A 92 -8.85 1.70 11.85
CA VAL A 92 -9.22 0.27 11.75
C VAL A 92 -10.69 0.12 11.35
N ALA A 93 -11.61 0.89 11.95
CA ALA A 93 -13.01 0.89 11.55
C ALA A 93 -13.22 1.38 10.11
N ARG A 94 -12.40 2.32 9.64
CA ARG A 94 -12.41 2.76 8.23
C ARG A 94 -11.99 1.62 7.30
N LEU A 95 -10.90 0.93 7.59
CA LEU A 95 -10.45 -0.21 6.79
C LEU A 95 -11.48 -1.35 6.76
N LYS A 96 -12.09 -1.67 7.91
CA LYS A 96 -13.19 -2.66 7.99
C LYS A 96 -14.37 -2.28 7.09
N ARG A 97 -14.81 -1.02 7.10
CA ARG A 97 -15.89 -0.53 6.21
C ARG A 97 -15.56 -0.61 4.72
N LEU A 98 -14.28 -0.49 4.38
CA LEU A 98 -13.77 -0.66 3.01
C LEU A 98 -13.51 -2.14 2.66
N ASN A 99 -13.86 -3.08 3.55
CA ASN A 99 -13.61 -4.51 3.41
C ASN A 99 -12.12 -4.86 3.21
N ALA A 100 -11.23 -4.06 3.80
CA ALA A 100 -9.80 -4.36 3.79
C ALA A 100 -9.56 -5.71 4.47
N ARG A 101 -8.93 -6.63 3.71
CA ARG A 101 -8.52 -7.95 4.19
C ARG A 101 -7.03 -7.98 4.51
N TYR A 102 -6.24 -7.22 3.75
CA TYR A 102 -4.79 -7.21 3.86
C TYR A 102 -4.26 -5.79 4.06
N VAL A 103 -3.32 -5.66 4.98
CA VAL A 103 -2.49 -4.46 5.16
C VAL A 103 -1.07 -4.86 4.83
N VAL A 104 -0.50 -4.27 3.79
CA VAL A 104 0.89 -4.49 3.38
C VAL A 104 1.72 -3.28 3.80
N VAL A 105 2.83 -3.51 4.49
CA VAL A 105 3.67 -2.46 5.06
C VAL A 105 5.05 -2.53 4.40
N HIS A 106 5.36 -1.55 3.56
CA HIS A 106 6.60 -1.49 2.78
C HIS A 106 7.71 -0.82 3.59
N ARG A 107 8.54 -1.64 4.24
CA ARG A 107 9.63 -1.16 5.11
C ARG A 107 10.57 -0.20 4.37
N GLU A 108 10.86 -0.43 3.08
CA GLU A 108 11.80 0.40 2.32
C GLU A 108 11.35 1.86 2.14
N PHE A 109 10.09 2.19 2.44
CA PHE A 109 9.56 3.56 2.32
C PHE A 109 9.36 4.27 3.66
N MET A 110 9.79 3.67 4.77
CA MET A 110 9.65 4.22 6.11
C MET A 110 11.00 4.37 6.80
N GLU A 111 11.09 5.35 7.69
CA GLU A 111 12.23 5.43 8.59
C GLU A 111 12.21 4.24 9.57
N PRO A 112 13.38 3.71 9.99
CA PRO A 112 13.44 2.50 10.82
C PRO A 112 12.63 2.59 12.13
N ASP A 113 12.65 3.76 12.77
CA ASP A 113 11.93 4.01 14.02
C ASP A 113 10.41 4.07 13.80
N GLU A 114 9.98 4.75 12.73
CA GLU A 114 8.56 4.81 12.33
C GLU A 114 8.00 3.42 12.04
N TYR A 115 8.74 2.60 11.28
CA TYR A 115 8.36 1.23 10.96
C TYR A 115 8.23 0.38 12.23
N SER A 116 9.20 0.48 13.14
CA SER A 116 9.21 -0.27 14.40
C SER A 116 8.05 0.12 15.31
N GLU A 117 7.76 1.42 15.43
CA GLU A 117 6.62 1.92 16.19
C GLU A 117 5.29 1.46 15.58
N LEU A 118 5.15 1.51 14.25
CA LEU A 118 3.98 1.00 13.55
C LEU A 118 3.77 -0.50 13.81
N LEU A 119 4.82 -1.32 13.71
CA LEU A 119 4.72 -2.75 13.99
C LEU A 119 4.27 -3.02 15.43
N LEU A 120 4.83 -2.32 16.42
CA LEU A 120 4.41 -2.48 17.81
C LEU A 120 2.91 -2.17 17.99
N ARG A 121 2.44 -1.07 17.40
CA ARG A 121 1.02 -0.70 17.45
C ARG A 121 0.12 -1.71 16.73
N LEU A 122 0.56 -2.29 15.62
CA LEU A 122 -0.17 -3.33 14.90
C LEU A 122 -0.30 -4.61 15.74
N HIS A 123 0.77 -5.05 16.40
CA HIS A 123 0.76 -6.25 17.25
C HIS A 123 -0.12 -6.08 18.49
N ALA A 124 -0.35 -4.86 18.95
CA ALA A 124 -1.25 -4.57 20.06
C ALA A 124 -2.75 -4.69 19.69
N ARG A 125 -3.09 -4.85 18.40
CA ARG A 125 -4.48 -4.98 17.93
C ARG A 125 -4.86 -6.44 17.79
N GLU A 126 -5.72 -6.95 18.69
CA GLU A 126 -6.20 -8.33 18.64
C GLU A 126 -6.95 -8.68 17.33
N GLU A 127 -7.51 -7.67 16.69
CA GLU A 127 -8.30 -7.81 15.46
C GLU A 127 -7.42 -7.95 14.21
N LEU A 128 -6.12 -7.65 14.33
CA LEU A 128 -5.16 -7.73 13.24
C LEU A 128 -4.30 -8.97 13.41
N ARG A 129 -4.43 -9.90 12.47
CA ARG A 129 -3.60 -11.10 12.43
C ARG A 129 -2.31 -10.81 11.67
N PHE A 130 -1.18 -10.97 12.36
CA PHE A 130 0.12 -10.93 11.71
C PHE A 130 0.34 -12.18 10.85
N LEU A 131 0.71 -11.97 9.58
CA LEU A 131 0.90 -13.06 8.61
C LEU A 131 2.37 -13.37 8.31
N GLY A 132 3.29 -12.49 8.69
CA GLY A 132 4.73 -12.67 8.48
C GLY A 132 5.45 -11.39 8.08
N THR A 133 6.78 -11.44 8.13
CA THR A 133 7.67 -10.44 7.53
C THR A 133 8.28 -11.05 6.27
N PHE A 134 8.39 -10.24 5.24
CA PHE A 134 8.72 -10.65 3.89
C PHE A 134 9.83 -9.72 3.39
N SER A 135 10.91 -10.30 2.86
CA SER A 135 12.08 -9.60 2.31
C SER A 135 12.06 -9.55 0.80
#